data_AF-A0A2Z3KJP0-F1
#
_entry.id   AF-A0A2Z3KJP0-F1
#
_cell.length_a   1.000
_cell.length_b   1.000
_cell.length_c   1.000
_cell.angle_alpha   90.00
_cell.angle_beta   90.00
_cell.angle_gamma   90.00
#
_symmetry.space_group_name_H-M   'P 1'
#
loop_
_entity.id
_entity.type
_entity.pdbx_description
1 polymer ?
#
loop_
_entity_poly.entity_id
_entity_poly.type
_entity_poly.pdbx_seq_one_letter_code
_entity_poly.pdbx_strand_id
1 'polypeptide(L)'
;MKKFLKDLIERAIKTTAQAAIGALGAGATGLIGIDWINILSIAGFAGLMSILTSIGSFPFGDDTASLVNSKKEVQPDIYKDMDHEFTEGGE
;
A
#
# COMPACT_ATOMS: atom_id res chain seq x y z
N MET A 1 -0.04 -13.25 -10.70
CA MET A 1 -0.41 -12.30 -11.80
C MET A 1 -1.61 -11.37 -11.58
N LYS A 2 -2.89 -11.81 -11.52
CA LYS A 2 -4.04 -10.87 -11.41
C LYS A 2 -4.02 -9.99 -10.15
N LYS A 3 -3.56 -10.54 -9.02
CA LYS A 3 -3.35 -9.80 -7.76
C LYS A 3 -2.23 -8.76 -7.90
N PHE A 4 -1.07 -9.16 -8.43
CA PHE A 4 0.04 -8.25 -8.73
C PHE A 4 -0.38 -7.06 -9.60
N LEU A 5 -1.13 -7.30 -10.68
CA LEU A 5 -1.61 -6.23 -11.55
C LEU A 5 -2.60 -5.30 -10.81
N LYS A 6 -3.48 -5.85 -9.97
CA LYS A 6 -4.42 -5.07 -9.15
C LYS A 6 -3.68 -4.20 -8.13
N ASP A 7 -2.70 -4.76 -7.44
CA ASP A 7 -1.89 -4.05 -6.43
C ASP A 7 -1.01 -2.97 -7.08
N LEU A 8 -0.44 -3.26 -8.25
CA LEU A 8 0.32 -2.30 -9.06
C LEU A 8 -0.55 -1.12 -9.50
N ILE A 9 -1.75 -1.39 -10.01
CA ILE A 9 -2.69 -0.34 -10.44
C ILE A 9 -3.16 0.49 -9.25
N GLU A 10 -3.48 -0.14 -8.11
CA GLU A 10 -3.86 0.58 -6.89
C GLU A 10 -2.75 1.53 -6.43
N ARG A 11 -1.50 1.06 -6.41
CA ARG A 11 -0.33 1.88 -6.04
C ARG A 11 -0.08 3.00 -7.04
N ALA A 12 -0.19 2.73 -8.32
CA ALA A 12 -0.03 3.74 -9.36
C ALA A 12 -1.09 4.85 -9.22
N ILE A 13 -2.37 4.49 -9.05
CA ILE A 13 -3.46 5.46 -8.87
C ILE A 13 -3.26 6.30 -7.60
N LYS A 14 -2.91 5.66 -6.47
CA LYS A 14 -2.61 6.39 -5.23
C LYS A 14 -1.47 7.38 -5.40
N THR A 15 -0.40 6.97 -6.09
CA THR A 15 0.76 7.83 -6.36
C THR A 15 0.40 8.99 -7.26
N THR A 16 -0.36 8.74 -8.34
CA THR A 16 -0.87 9.78 -9.25
C THR A 16 -1.72 10.80 -8.50
N ALA A 17 -2.66 10.35 -7.66
CA ALA A 17 -3.51 11.22 -6.87
C ALA A 17 -2.71 12.05 -5.85
N GLN A 18 -1.78 11.44 -5.13
CA GLN A 18 -0.91 12.14 -4.18
C GLN A 18 -0.02 13.17 -4.88
N ALA A 19 0.54 12.85 -6.04
CA ALA A 19 1.33 13.78 -6.84
C ALA A 19 0.48 14.95 -7.36
N ALA A 20 -0.75 14.69 -7.81
CA ALA A 20 -1.68 15.74 -8.22
C ALA A 20 -2.01 16.69 -7.06
N ILE A 21 -2.26 16.15 -5.86
CA ILE A 21 -2.51 16.94 -4.65
C ILE A 21 -1.29 17.79 -4.29
N GLY A 22 -0.07 17.23 -4.37
CA GLY A 22 1.16 17.98 -4.14
C GLY A 22 1.36 19.12 -5.16
N ALA A 23 1.10 18.85 -6.44
CA ALA A 23 1.23 19.83 -7.51
C ALA A 23 0.24 21.01 -7.38
N LEU A 24 -0.95 20.78 -6.80
CA LEU A 24 -1.90 21.85 -6.47
C LEU A 24 -1.31 22.88 -5.50
N GLY A 25 -0.44 22.45 -4.58
CA GLY A 25 0.20 23.33 -3.60
C GLY A 25 1.24 24.29 -4.17
N ALA A 26 1.72 24.06 -5.40
CA ALA A 26 2.84 24.80 -5.99
C ALA A 26 2.44 26.11 -6.70
N GLY A 27 1.15 26.34 -6.97
CA GLY A 27 0.72 27.48 -7.79
C GLY A 27 -0.73 27.96 -7.61
N ALA A 28 -1.46 27.47 -6.61
CA ALA A 28 -2.88 27.80 -6.46
C ALA A 28 -3.11 29.20 -5.87
N THR A 29 -3.74 30.08 -6.65
CA THR A 29 -4.39 31.33 -6.18
C THR A 29 -5.93 31.22 -6.18
N GLY A 30 -6.49 30.13 -6.72
CA GLY A 30 -7.93 29.79 -6.77
C GLY A 30 -8.23 28.63 -7.74
N LEU A 31 -9.43 28.03 -7.69
CA LEU A 31 -9.80 26.80 -8.45
C LEU A 31 -9.63 26.91 -9.98
N ILE A 32 -9.87 28.09 -10.55
CA ILE A 32 -9.90 28.30 -12.01
C ILE A 32 -8.53 28.75 -12.55
N GLY A 33 -7.70 29.36 -11.70
CA GLY A 33 -6.35 29.82 -12.07
C GLY A 33 -5.30 28.72 -12.07
N ILE A 34 -5.69 27.49 -11.74
CA ILE A 34 -4.80 26.34 -11.65
C ILE A 34 -4.49 25.83 -13.06
N ASP A 35 -3.20 25.63 -13.33
CA ASP A 35 -2.74 24.94 -14.54
C ASP A 35 -2.97 23.43 -14.42
N TRP A 36 -4.18 23.00 -14.80
CA TRP A 36 -4.59 21.59 -14.81
C TRP A 36 -3.74 20.71 -15.73
N ILE A 37 -3.19 21.29 -16.81
CA ILE A 37 -2.37 20.54 -17.77
C ILE A 37 -1.04 20.17 -17.09
N ASN A 38 -0.43 21.13 -16.39
CA ASN A 38 0.83 20.91 -15.69
C ASN A 38 0.65 19.90 -14.53
N ILE A 39 -0.42 20.03 -13.76
CA ILE A 39 -0.75 19.08 -12.68
C ILE A 39 -0.93 17.66 -13.22
N LEU A 40 -1.67 17.50 -14.31
CA LEU A 40 -1.89 16.19 -14.92
C LEU A 40 -0.58 15.61 -15.48
N SER A 41 0.32 16.46 -15.99
CA SER A 41 1.66 16.06 -16.45
C SER A 41 2.51 15.53 -15.29
N ILE A 42 2.57 16.25 -14.17
CA ILE A 42 3.32 15.83 -12.97
C ILE A 42 2.74 14.55 -12.39
N ALA A 43 1.41 14.49 -12.24
CA ALA A 43 0.72 13.32 -11.70
C ALA A 43 0.90 12.09 -12.61
N GLY A 44 0.79 12.28 -13.93
CA GLY A 44 1.04 11.25 -14.92
C GLY A 44 2.48 10.73 -14.87
N PHE A 45 3.48 11.61 -14.77
CA PHE A 45 4.88 11.22 -14.61
C PHE A 45 5.11 10.40 -13.33
N ALA A 46 4.53 10.80 -12.21
CA ALA A 46 4.63 10.07 -10.95
C ALA A 46 3.97 8.68 -11.02
N GLY A 47 2.79 8.57 -11.64
CA GLY A 47 2.13 7.29 -11.90
C GLY A 47 2.96 6.38 -12.80
N LEU A 48 3.57 6.95 -13.85
CA LEU A 48 4.43 6.22 -14.78
C LEU A 48 5.70 5.71 -14.08
N MET A 49 6.32 6.52 -13.21
CA MET A 49 7.42 6.10 -12.34
C MET A 49 7.00 4.98 -11.38
N SER A 50 5.79 5.00 -10.82
CA SER A 50 5.27 3.93 -9.97
C SER A 50 5.11 2.61 -10.73
N ILE A 51 4.64 2.67 -11.98
CA ILE A 51 4.50 1.49 -12.84
C ILE A 51 5.88 0.93 -13.20
N LEU A 52 6.81 1.78 -13.65
CA LEU A 52 8.18 1.38 -14.00
C LEU A 52 8.92 0.76 -12.81
N THR A 53 8.78 1.35 -11.62
CA THR A 53 9.36 0.79 -10.38
C THR A 53 8.78 -0.59 -10.07
N SER A 54 7.47 -0.76 -10.22
CA SER A 54 6.84 -2.06 -9.96
C SER A 54 7.24 -3.13 -10.97
N ILE A 55 7.52 -2.77 -12.22
CA ILE A 55 8.05 -3.68 -13.25
C ILE A 55 9.53 -3.99 -12.98
N GLY A 56 10.34 -3.00 -12.61
CA GLY A 56 11.75 -3.20 -12.24
C GLY A 56 11.93 -4.07 -10.99
N SER A 57 10.96 -4.05 -10.08
CA SER A 57 10.94 -4.89 -8.88
C SER A 57 10.46 -6.33 -9.12
N PHE A 58 10.14 -6.70 -10.37
CA PHE A 58 9.55 -8.00 -10.72
C PHE A 58 10.50 -9.23 -10.72
N PRO A 59 11.85 -9.17 -10.64
CA PRO A 59 12.64 -10.41 -10.69
C PRO A 59 13.13 -10.96 -9.32
N PHE A 60 12.63 -10.50 -8.17
CA PHE A 60 13.07 -11.03 -6.87
C PHE A 60 11.92 -11.32 -5.90
N GLY A 61 11.42 -12.56 -5.92
CA GLY A 61 10.66 -13.18 -4.82
C GLY A 61 9.13 -13.08 -4.94
N ASP A 62 8.50 -14.25 -5.06
CA ASP A 62 7.10 -14.56 -4.74
C ASP A 62 6.02 -13.56 -5.17
N ASP A 63 5.46 -13.75 -6.37
CA ASP A 63 4.09 -13.47 -6.89
C ASP A 63 3.22 -12.37 -6.20
N THR A 64 3.81 -11.34 -5.59
CA THR A 64 3.19 -10.24 -4.84
C THR A 64 4.09 -9.00 -4.90
N ALA A 65 3.49 -7.79 -4.92
CA ALA A 65 4.24 -6.52 -4.93
C ALA A 65 4.58 -6.01 -3.50
N SER A 66 4.76 -6.94 -2.55
CA SER A 66 5.01 -6.68 -1.13
C SER A 66 6.22 -7.49 -0.64
N LEU A 67 7.13 -6.84 0.10
CA LEU A 67 8.25 -7.52 0.79
C LEU A 67 7.85 -8.17 2.12
N VAL A 68 6.58 -8.07 2.53
CA VAL A 68 6.05 -8.72 3.73
C VAL A 68 5.28 -9.98 3.35
N ASN A 69 5.79 -11.10 3.84
CA ASN A 69 5.17 -12.42 3.76
C ASN A 69 3.79 -12.41 4.44
N SER A 70 2.72 -12.53 3.65
CA SER A 70 1.34 -12.68 4.17
C SER A 70 0.95 -14.13 4.43
N LYS A 71 1.91 -15.07 4.48
CA LYS A 71 1.65 -16.35 5.14
C LYS A 71 1.34 -16.00 6.58
N LYS A 72 0.05 -16.06 6.95
CA LYS A 72 -0.39 -16.05 8.34
C LYS A 72 0.49 -17.04 9.08
N GLU A 73 1.49 -16.56 9.79
CA GLU A 73 2.04 -17.27 10.91
C GLU A 73 0.87 -17.39 11.88
N VAL A 74 0.36 -18.61 11.98
CA VAL A 74 -0.57 -19.00 13.03
C VAL A 74 0.17 -18.67 14.32
N GLN A 75 -0.21 -17.57 14.96
CA GLN A 75 0.19 -17.30 16.32
C GLN A 75 -0.21 -18.53 17.12
N PRO A 76 0.72 -19.27 17.74
CA PRO A 76 0.36 -20.39 18.58
C PRO A 76 -0.59 -19.87 19.65
N ASP A 77 -1.68 -20.59 19.80
CA ASP A 77 -2.76 -20.41 20.75
C ASP A 77 -2.25 -20.41 22.19
N ILE A 78 -1.73 -19.26 22.65
CA ILE A 78 -1.39 -18.98 24.08
C ILE A 78 -2.65 -18.93 24.97
N TYR A 79 -3.71 -19.63 24.59
CA TYR A 79 -4.96 -19.74 25.35
C TYR A 79 -5.23 -21.18 25.81
N LYS A 80 -4.34 -22.12 25.47
CA LYS A 80 -4.48 -23.54 25.83
C LYS A 80 -3.92 -23.89 27.22
N ASP A 81 -3.24 -22.96 27.89
CA ASP A 81 -2.66 -23.17 29.22
C ASP A 81 -3.46 -22.52 30.36
N MET A 82 -4.69 -22.04 30.09
CA MET A 82 -5.55 -21.40 31.10
C MET A 82 -6.72 -22.28 31.58
N ASP A 83 -6.77 -23.55 31.19
CA ASP A 83 -7.79 -24.53 31.66
C ASP A 83 -7.30 -25.43 32.80
N HIS A 84 -6.08 -25.22 33.30
CA HIS A 84 -5.60 -25.84 34.52
C HIS A 84 -5.26 -24.77 35.55
N GLU A 85 -5.84 -24.91 36.74
CA GLU A 85 -5.49 -24.20 37.98
C GLU A 85 -6.31 -22.95 38.32
N PHE A 86 -7.60 -23.15 38.59
CA PHE A 86 -8.26 -22.46 39.71
C PHE A 86 -9.41 -23.32 40.26
N THR A 87 -9.50 -23.39 41.59
CA THR A 87 -10.48 -24.12 42.45
C THR A 87 -10.13 -25.60 42.70
N GLU A 88 -10.00 -26.13 43.92
CA GLU A 88 -10.50 -25.72 45.24
C GLU A 88 -9.44 -26.03 46.33
N GLY A 89 -9.08 -25.01 47.13
CA GLY A 89 -8.57 -25.21 48.47
C GLY A 89 -9.77 -25.28 49.42
N GLY A 90 -10.02 -26.46 49.97
CA GLY A 90 -11.08 -26.70 50.95
C GLY A 90 -10.73 -27.93 51.79
N GLU A 91 -10.04 -27.68 52.90
CA GLU A 91 -10.16 -28.28 54.25
C GLU A 91 -8.88 -28.03 55.07
#